data_AF-A0A1D2NM69-F1
#
_entry.id   AF-A0A1D2NM69-F1
#
_cell.length_a   1.000
_cell.length_b   1.000
_cell.length_c   1.000
_cell.angle_alpha   90.00
_cell.angle_beta   90.00
_cell.angle_gamma   90.00
#
_symmetry.space_group_name_H-M   'P 1'
#
loop_
_entity.id
_entity.type
_entity.pdbx_description
1 polymer ?
#
loop_
_entity_poly.entity_id
_entity_poly.type
_entity_poly.pdbx_seq_one_letter_code
_entity_poly.pdbx_strand_id
1 'polypeptide(L)'
;MRLTLALLKKKMPNGYIWAGKHRLAHHVYPHNIERMVTRLQIEEKNMLYLRHPYLTVDQERGHAVALSKHDDWISRMNLYKAAVKVRPSVRLEDKFDKLRTTESWEV
;
A
#
# COMPACT_ATOMS: atom_id res chain seq x y z
N MET A 1 -9.03 44.93 28.93
CA MET A 1 -9.15 43.49 29.30
C MET A 1 -8.59 42.65 28.17
N ARG A 2 -7.61 41.77 28.42
CA ARG A 2 -6.97 40.96 27.37
C ARG A 2 -7.85 39.74 27.07
N LEU A 3 -8.46 39.71 25.89
CA LEU A 3 -9.33 38.62 25.40
C LEU A 3 -8.63 37.24 25.36
N THR A 4 -7.30 37.19 25.49
CA THR A 4 -6.50 35.97 25.48
C THR A 4 -6.58 35.13 26.76
N LEU A 5 -7.08 35.69 27.86
CA LEU A 5 -7.22 34.99 29.15
C LEU A 5 -8.41 34.00 29.18
N ALA A 6 -9.40 34.19 28.29
CA ALA A 6 -10.61 33.36 28.21
C ALA A 6 -10.46 32.15 27.27
N LEU A 7 -9.25 31.85 26.80
CA LEU A 7 -9.00 30.63 26.03
C LEU A 7 -8.94 29.45 27.00
N LEU A 8 -10.09 28.78 27.18
CA LEU A 8 -10.29 27.48 27.85
C LEU A 8 -9.52 26.34 27.14
N LYS A 9 -8.24 26.53 26.82
CA LYS A 9 -7.43 25.51 26.17
C LYS A 9 -7.10 24.41 27.18
N LYS A 10 -7.56 23.20 26.87
CA LYS A 10 -7.19 21.97 27.59
C LYS A 10 -5.66 21.86 27.61
N LYS A 11 -5.07 21.63 28.77
CA LYS A 11 -3.61 21.47 28.95
C LYS A 11 -3.14 20.23 28.19
N MET A 12 -2.56 20.43 27.01
CA MET A 12 -1.94 19.38 26.19
C MET A 12 -0.42 19.45 26.32
N PRO A 13 0.30 18.34 26.11
CA PRO A 13 1.75 18.38 26.07
C PRO A 13 2.26 19.27 24.92
N ASN A 14 3.32 20.02 25.19
CA ASN A 14 3.96 20.86 24.16
C ASN A 14 4.76 19.97 23.19
N GLY A 15 4.64 20.22 21.89
CA GLY A 15 5.36 19.46 20.85
C GLY A 15 4.61 18.22 20.38
N TYR A 16 5.33 17.18 19.96
CA TYR A 16 4.73 15.95 19.43
C TYR A 16 4.08 15.12 20.55
N ILE A 17 2.75 15.13 20.58
CA ILE A 17 1.94 14.59 21.69
C ILE A 17 2.09 13.08 21.96
N TRP A 18 2.61 12.31 21.01
CA TRP A 18 2.72 10.83 21.12
C TRP A 18 4.12 10.33 21.49
N ALA A 19 5.12 11.21 21.62
CA ALA A 19 6.47 10.81 22.00
C ALA A 19 7.11 11.78 23.01
N GLY A 20 8.24 11.36 23.60
CA GLY A 20 8.96 12.14 24.61
C GLY A 20 8.42 11.97 26.03
N LYS A 21 8.91 12.83 26.94
CA LYS A 21 8.65 12.75 28.39
C LYS A 21 7.21 13.06 28.77
N HIS A 22 6.64 14.10 28.15
CA HIS A 22 5.26 14.52 28.38
C HIS A 22 4.44 14.12 27.16
N ARG A 23 3.87 12.93 27.19
CA ARG A 23 3.02 12.37 26.13
C ARG A 23 1.58 12.20 26.60
N LEU A 24 0.66 12.19 25.66
CA LEU A 24 -0.72 11.82 25.94
C LEU A 24 -0.78 10.30 26.15
N ALA A 25 -1.18 9.86 27.35
CA ALA A 25 -1.38 8.44 27.62
C ALA A 25 -2.57 7.93 26.82
N HIS A 26 -2.36 6.87 26.04
CA HIS A 26 -3.46 6.16 25.39
C HIS A 26 -4.04 5.14 26.39
N HIS A 27 -5.34 5.23 26.66
CA HIS A 27 -6.02 4.28 27.54
C HIS A 27 -6.43 3.03 26.76
N VAL A 28 -6.27 1.86 27.38
CA VAL A 28 -6.77 0.61 26.81
C VAL A 28 -8.25 0.48 27.16
N TYR A 29 -9.10 0.81 26.20
CA TYR A 29 -10.55 0.60 26.33
C TYR A 29 -10.95 -0.87 26.15
N PRO A 30 -12.09 -1.31 26.70
CA PRO A 30 -12.56 -2.71 26.60
C PRO A 30 -12.63 -3.24 25.16
N HIS A 31 -13.09 -2.44 24.20
CA HIS A 31 -13.15 -2.85 22.79
C HIS A 31 -11.77 -3.18 22.18
N ASN A 32 -10.68 -2.59 22.70
CA ASN A 32 -9.33 -2.93 22.24
C ASN A 32 -8.92 -4.33 22.72
N ILE A 33 -9.33 -4.67 23.94
CA ILE A 33 -9.11 -5.99 24.54
C ILE A 33 -9.91 -7.03 23.76
N GLU A 34 -11.19 -6.78 23.52
CA GLU A 34 -12.05 -7.67 22.71
C GLU A 34 -11.47 -7.91 21.32
N ARG A 35 -11.05 -6.85 20.62
CA ARG A 35 -10.39 -6.96 19.31
C ARG A 35 -9.11 -7.79 19.37
N MET A 36 -8.32 -7.63 20.42
CA MET A 36 -7.09 -8.40 20.62
C MET A 36 -7.41 -9.88 20.85
N VAL A 37 -8.38 -10.19 21.71
CA VAL A 37 -8.82 -11.57 21.97
C VAL A 37 -9.32 -12.25 20.70
N THR A 38 -10.17 -11.58 19.92
CA THR A 38 -10.66 -12.13 18.65
C THR A 38 -9.52 -12.43 17.67
N ARG A 39 -8.49 -11.57 17.61
CA ARG A 39 -7.32 -11.81 16.77
C ARG A 39 -6.51 -13.02 17.23
N LEU A 40 -6.30 -13.17 18.53
CA LEU A 40 -5.59 -14.32 19.09
C LEU A 40 -6.35 -15.63 18.79
N GLN A 41 -7.68 -15.62 18.85
CA GLN A 41 -8.50 -16.78 18.48
C GLN A 41 -8.38 -17.13 16.98
N ILE A 42 -8.29 -16.12 16.11
CA ILE A 42 -8.06 -16.34 14.67
C ILE A 42 -6.66 -16.94 14.45
N GLU A 43 -5.66 -16.40 15.15
CA GLU A 43 -4.29 -16.90 15.08
C GLU A 43 -4.18 -18.35 15.55
N GLU A 44 -4.82 -18.71 16.66
CA GLU A 44 -4.89 -20.08 17.15
C GLU A 44 -5.51 -21.05 16.12
N LYS A 45 -6.61 -20.64 15.49
CA LYS A 45 -7.23 -21.41 14.40
C LYS A 45 -6.28 -21.57 13.22
N ASN A 46 -5.60 -20.50 12.82
CA ASN A 46 -4.63 -20.54 11.71
C ASN A 46 -3.44 -21.45 12.03
N MET A 47 -2.92 -21.40 13.26
CA MET A 47 -1.83 -22.26 13.71
C MET A 47 -2.23 -23.74 13.64
N LEU A 48 -3.46 -24.07 14.03
CA LEU A 48 -3.98 -25.44 13.92
C LEU A 48 -3.98 -25.93 12.47
N TYR A 49 -4.45 -25.11 11.52
CA TYR A 49 -4.49 -25.48 10.11
C TYR A 49 -3.10 -25.57 9.48
N LEU A 50 -2.18 -24.68 9.84
CA LEU A 50 -0.84 -24.62 9.25
C LEU A 50 0.13 -25.65 9.87
N ARG A 51 -0.22 -26.28 11.00
CA ARG A 51 0.63 -27.28 11.66
C ARG A 51 0.82 -28.57 10.86
N HIS A 52 -0.14 -28.93 10.01
CA HIS A 52 -0.17 -30.21 9.30
C HIS A 52 0.00 -30.00 7.80
N PRO A 53 1.25 -29.87 7.30
CA PRO A 53 1.50 -29.74 5.88
C PRO A 53 1.17 -31.04 5.14
N TYR A 54 0.67 -30.92 3.91
CA TYR A 54 0.33 -32.05 3.05
C TYR A 54 1.57 -32.72 2.43
N LEU A 55 2.56 -31.92 2.03
CA LEU A 55 3.83 -32.38 1.46
C LEU A 55 4.97 -32.15 2.45
N THR A 56 5.94 -33.06 2.43
CA THR A 56 7.23 -32.84 3.07
C THR A 56 8.09 -31.90 2.21
N VAL A 57 9.08 -31.26 2.83
CA VAL A 57 9.99 -30.32 2.14
C VAL A 57 10.69 -30.98 0.95
N ASP A 58 11.06 -32.26 1.08
CA ASP A 58 11.70 -33.01 0.00
C ASP A 58 10.75 -33.27 -1.18
N GLN A 59 9.47 -33.50 -0.91
CA GLN A 59 8.44 -33.69 -1.95
C GLN A 59 8.04 -32.37 -2.62
N GLU A 60 8.05 -31.26 -1.89
CA GLU A 60 7.77 -29.94 -2.45
C GLU A 60 8.87 -29.50 -3.43
N ARG A 61 10.11 -29.96 -3.22
CA ARG A 61 11.24 -29.57 -4.06
C ARG A 61 11.02 -29.97 -5.52
N GLY A 62 10.86 -28.98 -6.38
CA GLY A 62 10.76 -29.17 -7.83
C GLY A 62 9.35 -29.49 -8.36
N HIS A 63 8.33 -29.59 -7.49
CA HIS A 63 6.98 -30.01 -7.89
C HIS A 63 6.33 -29.08 -8.95
N ALA A 64 6.69 -27.79 -8.94
CA ALA A 64 6.13 -26.77 -9.83
C ALA A 64 7.07 -26.34 -10.97
N VAL A 65 8.22 -26.99 -11.15
CA VAL A 65 9.21 -26.58 -12.17
C VAL A 65 8.64 -26.74 -13.59
N ALA A 66 7.90 -27.83 -13.84
CA ALA A 66 7.25 -28.06 -15.14
C ALA A 66 6.19 -27.01 -15.50
N LEU A 67 5.73 -26.22 -14.54
CA LEU A 67 4.69 -25.21 -14.74
C LEU A 67 5.25 -23.89 -15.30
N SER A 68 6.58 -23.67 -15.25
CA SER A 68 7.34 -22.53 -15.80
C SER A 68 6.79 -21.12 -15.49
N LYS A 69 5.86 -20.98 -14.54
CA LYS A 69 5.21 -19.70 -14.18
C LYS A 69 6.20 -18.62 -13.75
N HIS A 70 7.26 -19.02 -13.06
CA HIS A 70 8.29 -18.11 -12.59
C HIS A 70 9.05 -17.50 -13.78
N ASP A 71 9.47 -18.33 -14.72
CA ASP A 71 10.23 -17.91 -15.91
C ASP A 71 9.37 -17.05 -16.84
N ASP A 72 8.09 -17.40 -17.00
CA ASP A 72 7.12 -16.60 -17.74
C ASP A 72 6.93 -15.23 -17.10
N TRP A 73 6.81 -15.17 -15.77
CA TRP A 73 6.65 -13.92 -15.03
C TRP A 73 7.89 -13.05 -15.18
N ILE A 74 9.09 -13.62 -15.02
CA ILE A 74 10.36 -12.90 -15.21
C ILE A 74 10.44 -12.35 -16.63
N SER A 75 10.13 -13.16 -17.64
CA SER A 75 10.16 -12.78 -19.04
C SER A 75 9.21 -11.62 -19.33
N ARG A 76 7.96 -11.68 -18.83
CA ARG A 76 7.00 -10.57 -18.95
C ARG A 76 7.47 -9.30 -18.25
N MET A 77 8.04 -9.43 -17.05
CA MET A 77 8.58 -8.28 -16.32
C MET A 77 9.75 -7.64 -17.06
N ASN A 78 10.63 -8.45 -17.67
CA ASN A 78 11.74 -7.96 -18.47
C ASN A 78 11.26 -7.25 -19.74
N LEU A 79 10.28 -7.82 -20.44
CA LEU A 79 9.64 -7.19 -21.60
C LEU A 79 8.98 -5.86 -21.23
N TYR A 80 8.25 -5.83 -20.11
CA TYR A 80 7.64 -4.60 -19.62
C TYR A 80 8.68 -3.52 -19.32
N LYS A 81 9.76 -3.87 -18.60
CA LYS A 81 10.86 -2.94 -18.32
C LYS A 81 11.52 -2.42 -19.60
N ALA A 82 11.72 -3.29 -20.58
CA ALA A 82 12.25 -2.90 -21.89
C ALA A 82 11.31 -1.93 -22.61
N ALA A 83 10.00 -2.22 -22.62
CA ALA A 83 8.99 -1.37 -23.24
C ALA A 83 8.91 0.03 -22.59
N VAL A 84 8.95 0.10 -21.25
CA VAL A 84 8.93 1.38 -20.51
C VAL A 84 10.18 2.23 -20.81
N LYS A 85 11.34 1.59 -21.04
CA LYS A 85 12.56 2.31 -21.40
C LYS A 85 12.51 2.93 -22.80
N VAL A 86 11.69 2.39 -23.69
CA VAL A 86 11.54 2.89 -25.06
C VAL A 86 10.57 4.08 -25.06
N ARG A 87 10.99 5.20 -25.65
CA ARG A 87 10.10 6.34 -25.88
C ARG A 87 8.97 5.91 -26.84
N PRO A 88 7.70 6.20 -26.54
CA PRO A 88 6.61 5.87 -27.44
C PRO A 88 6.80 6.56 -28.79
N SER A 89 6.46 5.87 -29.87
CA SER A 89 6.41 6.46 -31.21
C SER A 89 5.31 7.51 -31.26
N VAL A 90 5.67 8.75 -31.59
CA VAL A 90 4.71 9.84 -31.82
C VAL A 90 4.42 9.91 -33.31
N ARG A 91 3.15 9.90 -33.70
CA ARG A 91 2.77 10.02 -35.10
C ARG A 91 2.86 11.48 -35.57
N LEU A 92 2.91 11.69 -36.88
CA LEU A 92 3.09 13.03 -37.43
C LEU A 92 1.80 13.86 -37.29
N GLU A 93 0.65 13.20 -37.41
CA GLU A 93 -0.69 13.76 -37.24
C GLU A 93 -0.88 14.34 -35.83
N ASP A 94 -0.42 13.62 -34.79
CA ASP A 94 -0.47 14.08 -33.39
C ASP A 94 0.27 15.41 -33.19
N LYS A 95 1.29 15.67 -34.01
CA LYS A 95 2.04 16.94 -33.98
C LYS A 95 1.31 18.06 -34.71
N PHE A 96 0.61 17.73 -35.80
CA PHE A 96 -0.14 18.70 -36.61
C PHE A 96 -1.48 19.10 -36.02
N ASP A 97 -2.05 18.31 -35.11
CA ASP A 97 -3.33 18.63 -34.44
C ASP A 97 -3.29 20.01 -33.73
N LYS A 98 -2.11 20.41 -33.25
CA LYS A 98 -1.86 21.74 -32.66
C LYS A 98 -2.17 22.90 -33.63
N LEU A 99 -2.06 22.69 -34.94
CA LEU A 99 -2.31 23.73 -35.96
C LEU A 99 -3.81 24.00 -36.16
N ARG A 100 -4.69 23.10 -35.70
CA ARG A 100 -6.14 23.27 -35.81
C ARG A 100 -6.70 24.30 -34.83
N THR A 101 -5.92 24.73 -33.84
CA THR A 101 -6.39 25.74 -32.87
C THR A 101 -6.64 27.12 -33.48
N THR A 102 -6.08 27.39 -34.66
CA THR A 102 -6.30 28.63 -35.43
C THR A 102 -7.41 28.48 -36.48
N GLU A 103 -8.06 27.33 -36.57
CA GLU A 103 -9.15 27.07 -37.48
C GLU A 103 -10.41 27.79 -36.97
N SER A 104 -10.70 28.96 -37.54
CA SER A 104 -11.94 29.70 -37.30
C SER A 104 -12.92 29.46 -38.45
N TRP A 105 -14.19 29.28 -38.13
CA TRP A 105 -15.25 29.31 -39.13
C TRP A 105 -15.32 30.71 -39.75
N GLU A 106 -15.37 30.80 -41.08
CA GLU A 106 -15.69 32.06 -41.76
C GLU A 106 -17.12 32.46 -41.36
N VAL A 107 -17.27 33.67 -40.80
CA VAL A 107 -18.55 34.35 -40.59
C VAL A 107 -18.79 35.28 -41.76
#